data_AF-A0A9P5PJ43-F1
#
_entry.id   AF-A0A9P5PJ43-F1
#
_cell.length_a   1.000
_cell.length_b   1.000
_cell.length_c   1.000
_cell.angle_alpha   90.00
_cell.angle_beta   90.00
_cell.angle_gamma   90.00
#
_symmetry.space_group_name_H-M   'P 1'
#
loop_
_entity.id
_entity.type
_entity.pdbx_description
1 polymer ?
#
loop_
_entity_poly.entity_id
_entity_poly.type
_entity_poly.pdbx_seq_one_letter_code
_entity_poly.pdbx_strand_id
1 'polypeptide(L)'
;MIHNYGDERFIGKWPQRDFETFVRRSQCEITSLNLDEMPLSDTQALSLLGALPTICTLIIEDSRLMLKDTNQLTITSTLVKALGVFNGTRSLFEARHVEVLLPNLENLVLRSLSIQPNASTGMLDDKILADMIKSRWVPDTTFASISKVKCLKSCFITYLSAGREMDSSAEESLECLVDGGLGFSWKQ
;
A
#
# COMPACT_ATOMS: atom_id res chain seq x y z
N MET A 1 -30.34 -12.26 6.98
CA MET A 1 -30.50 -11.10 7.87
C MET A 1 -29.26 -10.24 7.66
N ILE A 2 -29.37 -9.22 6.81
CA ILE A 2 -28.23 -8.39 6.38
C ILE A 2 -28.13 -7.27 7.40
N HIS A 3 -27.05 -7.25 8.19
CA HIS A 3 -26.77 -6.11 9.05
C HIS A 3 -26.37 -4.94 8.15
N ASN A 4 -27.28 -3.97 7.99
CA ASN A 4 -26.92 -2.61 7.60
C ASN A 4 -26.07 -2.04 8.73
N TYR A 5 -24.75 -2.18 8.63
CA TYR A 5 -23.84 -1.32 9.36
C TYR A 5 -24.13 0.10 8.87
N GLY A 6 -24.47 0.98 9.81
CA GLY A 6 -24.67 2.39 9.51
C GLY A 6 -23.45 2.96 8.80
N ASP A 7 -23.69 4.03 8.06
CA ASP A 7 -22.72 4.86 7.34
C ASP A 7 -21.70 5.50 8.31
N GLU A 8 -20.92 4.69 9.03
CA GLU A 8 -19.88 5.10 9.98
C GLU A 8 -18.60 5.42 9.21
N ARG A 9 -18.71 6.38 8.30
CA ARG A 9 -17.56 6.94 7.59
C ARG A 9 -16.66 7.72 8.55
N PHE A 10 -15.37 7.72 8.26
CA PHE A 10 -14.44 8.60 8.96
C PHE A 10 -14.72 10.06 8.58
N ILE A 11 -15.37 10.80 9.48
CA ILE A 11 -15.63 12.24 9.35
C ILE A 11 -14.72 12.95 10.34
N GLY A 12 -13.57 13.46 9.87
CA GLY A 12 -12.68 14.22 10.74
C GLY A 12 -11.27 14.41 10.20
N LYS A 13 -10.42 15.03 11.02
CA LYS A 13 -8.98 15.11 10.77
C LYS A 13 -8.31 13.88 11.37
N TRP A 14 -7.40 13.25 10.62
CA TRP A 14 -6.59 12.14 11.12
C TRP A 14 -5.81 12.56 12.39
N PRO A 15 -6.06 11.94 13.56
CA PRO A 15 -5.44 12.32 14.82
C PRO A 15 -4.04 11.70 14.96
N GLN A 16 -3.15 12.03 14.02
CA GLN A 16 -1.83 11.41 13.87
C GLN A 16 -1.04 11.32 15.18
N ARG A 17 -0.93 12.42 15.93
CA ARG A 17 -0.15 12.49 17.18
C ARG A 17 -0.72 11.60 18.27
N ASP A 18 -2.05 11.54 18.40
CA ASP A 18 -2.72 10.75 19.41
C ASP A 18 -2.59 9.26 19.08
N PHE A 19 -2.71 8.90 17.81
CA PHE A 19 -2.50 7.54 17.33
C PHE A 19 -1.06 7.06 17.57
N GLU A 20 -0.06 7.85 17.15
CA GLU A 20 1.36 7.54 17.37
C GLU A 20 1.68 7.41 18.87
N THR A 21 1.09 8.28 19.70
CA THR A 21 1.22 8.21 21.16
C THR A 21 0.58 6.94 21.73
N PHE A 22 -0.60 6.56 21.24
CA PHE A 22 -1.29 5.35 21.64
C PHE A 22 -0.47 4.10 21.30
N VAL A 23 0.03 3.98 20.07
CA VAL A 23 0.87 2.84 19.64
C VAL A 23 2.11 2.72 20.53
N ARG A 24 2.83 3.83 20.72
CA ARG A 24 4.04 3.86 21.55
C ARG A 24 3.77 3.49 23.02
N ARG A 25 2.64 3.90 23.59
CA ARG A 25 2.29 3.65 25.01
C ARG A 25 1.71 2.26 25.23
N SER A 26 0.94 1.76 24.28
CA SER A 26 0.28 0.45 24.39
C SER A 26 1.25 -0.70 24.20
N GLN A 27 2.39 -0.48 23.52
CA GLN A 27 3.31 -1.54 23.10
C GLN A 27 2.60 -2.65 22.30
N CYS A 28 1.45 -2.34 21.70
CA CYS A 28 0.72 -3.32 20.91
C CYS A 28 1.43 -3.55 19.57
N GLU A 29 1.48 -4.81 19.16
CA GLU A 29 1.96 -5.20 17.84
C GLU A 29 0.78 -5.27 16.89
N ILE A 30 0.55 -4.19 16.14
CA ILE A 30 -0.48 -4.19 15.09
C ILE A 30 0.09 -4.91 13.88
N THR A 31 -0.46 -6.08 13.59
CA THR A 31 -0.03 -6.92 12.46
C THR A 31 -0.94 -6.80 11.25
N SER A 32 -2.15 -6.24 11.42
CA SER A 32 -3.11 -6.04 10.35
C SER A 32 -3.70 -4.64 10.45
N LEU A 33 -3.70 -3.91 9.33
CA LEU A 33 -4.28 -2.58 9.21
C LEU A 33 -5.23 -2.56 8.02
N ASN A 34 -6.47 -2.12 8.26
CA ASN A 34 -7.44 -1.83 7.22
C ASN A 34 -7.76 -0.33 7.24
N LEU A 35 -7.52 0.35 6.13
CA LEU A 35 -7.85 1.75 5.90
C LEU A 35 -9.04 1.79 4.94
N ASP A 36 -10.22 1.71 5.53
CA ASP A 36 -11.49 1.71 4.80
C ASP A 36 -12.03 3.14 4.68
N GLU A 37 -12.11 3.63 3.45
CA GLU A 37 -12.61 4.95 3.10
C GLU A 37 -11.95 6.14 3.84
N MET A 38 -10.66 6.04 4.18
CA MET A 38 -9.95 7.06 4.95
C MET A 38 -9.12 7.99 4.05
N PRO A 39 -9.41 9.30 3.92
CA PRO A 39 -8.67 10.21 3.03
C PRO A 39 -7.38 10.72 3.69
N LEU A 40 -6.29 9.95 3.55
CA LEU A 40 -4.98 10.28 4.10
C LEU A 40 -4.08 10.87 3.02
N SER A 41 -3.31 11.89 3.36
CA SER A 41 -2.30 12.42 2.43
C SER A 41 -1.11 11.49 2.42
N ASP A 42 -0.24 11.57 1.40
CA ASP A 42 1.01 10.79 1.38
C ASP A 42 1.77 10.95 2.71
N THR A 43 1.90 12.17 3.22
CA THR A 43 2.57 12.43 4.50
C THR A 43 1.88 11.76 5.70
N GLN A 44 0.55 11.76 5.75
CA GLN A 44 -0.22 11.13 6.83
C GLN A 44 -0.15 9.60 6.75
N ALA A 45 -0.33 9.03 5.55
CA ALA A 45 -0.24 7.60 5.30
C ALA A 45 1.15 7.07 5.62
N LEU A 46 2.21 7.75 5.15
CA LEU A 46 3.59 7.38 5.43
C LEU A 46 3.92 7.44 6.93
N SER A 47 3.45 8.47 7.65
CA SER A 47 3.68 8.56 9.10
C SER A 47 2.95 7.46 9.86
N LEU A 48 1.69 7.19 9.50
CA LEU A 48 0.90 6.09 10.06
C LEU A 48 1.61 4.74 9.86
N LEU A 49 2.03 4.43 8.63
CA LEU A 49 2.71 3.17 8.33
C LEU A 49 4.09 3.09 8.99
N GLY A 50 4.81 4.22 9.11
CA GLY A 50 6.09 4.29 9.81
C GLY A 50 5.96 4.01 11.31
N ALA A 51 4.83 4.37 11.92
CA ALA A 51 4.53 4.05 13.32
C ALA A 51 4.17 2.57 13.55
N LEU A 52 3.91 1.80 12.49
CA LEU A 52 3.40 0.43 12.55
C LEU A 52 4.28 -0.58 11.80
N PRO A 53 5.57 -0.73 12.16
CA PRO A 53 6.51 -1.59 11.42
C PRO A 53 6.18 -3.10 11.50
N THR A 54 5.29 -3.51 12.41
CA THR A 54 4.87 -4.90 12.61
C THR A 54 3.76 -5.36 11.65
N ILE A 55 3.24 -4.47 10.79
CA ILE A 55 2.17 -4.83 9.85
C ILE A 55 2.65 -5.92 8.89
N CYS A 56 1.87 -7.01 8.88
CA CYS A 56 1.98 -8.11 7.93
C CYS A 56 0.88 -8.05 6.85
N THR A 57 -0.28 -7.48 7.17
CA THR A 57 -1.42 -7.36 6.25
C THR A 57 -1.89 -5.91 6.18
N LEU A 58 -1.83 -5.33 4.98
CA LEU A 58 -2.30 -3.98 4.70
C LEU A 58 -3.46 -4.03 3.70
N ILE A 59 -4.58 -3.44 4.08
CA ILE A 59 -5.75 -3.25 3.22
C ILE A 59 -5.99 -1.74 3.13
N ILE A 60 -6.09 -1.21 1.92
CA ILE A 60 -6.46 0.19 1.67
C ILE A 60 -7.60 0.20 0.66
N GLU A 61 -8.69 0.86 1.00
CA GLU A 61 -9.86 1.00 0.15
C GLU A 61 -10.17 2.48 -0.06
N ASP A 62 -9.98 2.95 -1.30
CA ASP A 62 -10.49 4.25 -1.72
C ASP A 62 -11.99 4.16 -2.04
N SER A 63 -12.72 5.26 -1.88
CA SER A 63 -14.13 5.33 -2.28
C SER A 63 -14.45 6.56 -3.12
N ARG A 64 -15.50 6.46 -3.95
CA ARG A 64 -16.03 7.60 -4.72
C ARG A 64 -16.52 8.72 -3.80
N LEU A 65 -16.97 8.38 -2.60
CA LEU A 65 -17.45 9.34 -1.62
C LEU A 65 -16.28 10.16 -1.07
N MET A 66 -15.16 9.50 -0.73
CA MET A 66 -13.94 10.21 -0.31
C MET A 66 -13.48 11.24 -1.32
N LEU A 67 -13.43 10.88 -2.60
CA LEU A 67 -13.00 11.81 -3.65
C LEU A 67 -13.96 12.99 -3.78
N LYS A 68 -15.27 12.77 -3.65
CA LYS A 68 -16.26 13.85 -3.69
C LYS A 68 -16.14 14.80 -2.50
N ASP A 69 -15.90 14.25 -1.30
CA ASP A 69 -15.93 15.01 -0.06
C ASP A 69 -14.61 15.75 0.22
N THR A 70 -13.48 15.14 -0.16
CA THR A 70 -12.14 15.65 0.17
C THR A 70 -11.26 15.96 -1.03
N ASN A 71 -11.65 15.53 -2.24
CA ASN A 71 -10.82 15.55 -3.44
C ASN A 71 -9.47 14.85 -3.26
N GLN A 72 -9.44 13.82 -2.41
CA GLN A 72 -8.23 13.13 -2.00
C GLN A 72 -8.43 11.61 -1.96
N LEU A 73 -7.43 10.89 -2.49
CA LEU A 73 -7.32 9.43 -2.44
C LEU A 73 -6.11 9.06 -1.59
N THR A 74 -6.17 7.91 -0.94
CA THR A 74 -5.05 7.40 -0.13
C THR A 74 -4.11 6.58 -0.99
N ILE A 75 -4.63 5.84 -1.97
CA ILE A 75 -3.79 5.01 -2.84
C ILE A 75 -3.19 5.90 -3.93
N THR A 76 -1.96 6.34 -3.70
CA THR A 76 -1.17 7.14 -4.66
C THR A 76 0.08 6.38 -5.12
N SER A 77 0.63 6.78 -6.27
CA SER A 77 1.94 6.28 -6.73
C SER A 77 3.07 6.61 -5.75
N THR A 78 2.98 7.71 -4.99
CA THR A 78 3.96 8.05 -3.94
C THR A 78 3.92 7.03 -2.81
N LEU A 79 2.71 6.72 -2.31
CA LEU A 79 2.51 5.73 -1.25
C LEU A 79 3.00 4.35 -1.71
N VAL A 80 2.57 3.93 -2.90
CA VAL A 80 2.97 2.64 -3.48
C VAL A 80 4.48 2.58 -3.68
N LYS A 81 5.10 3.64 -4.22
CA LYS A 81 6.56 3.69 -4.34
C LYS A 81 7.25 3.55 -2.98
N ALA A 82 6.77 4.24 -1.95
CA ALA A 82 7.36 4.21 -0.62
C ALA A 82 7.24 2.85 0.08
N LEU A 83 6.25 2.03 -0.31
CA LEU A 83 6.19 0.64 0.08
C LEU A 83 7.29 -0.20 -0.60
N GLY A 84 8.04 0.26 -1.58
CA GLY A 84 9.14 -0.51 -2.15
C GLY A 84 10.30 -0.73 -1.18
N VAL A 85 11.09 -1.79 -1.40
CA VAL A 85 12.36 -1.99 -0.67
C VAL A 85 13.42 -1.00 -1.16
N PHE A 86 13.39 -0.67 -2.46
CA PHE A 86 14.35 0.22 -3.10
C PHE A 86 13.68 1.55 -3.46
N ASN A 87 13.63 2.47 -2.49
CA ASN A 87 13.20 3.84 -2.76
C ASN A 87 14.33 4.56 -3.52
N GLY A 88 14.30 4.46 -4.85
CA GLY A 88 15.36 4.76 -5.85
C GLY A 88 15.92 6.18 -5.90
N THR A 89 16.33 6.73 -4.76
CA THR A 89 17.04 8.02 -4.69
C THR A 89 18.43 7.91 -4.07
N ARG A 90 18.85 6.76 -3.53
CA ARG A 90 20.16 6.63 -2.89
C ARG A 90 20.85 5.30 -3.18
N SER A 91 22.13 5.41 -3.50
CA SER A 91 23.04 4.30 -3.81
C SER A 91 23.06 3.25 -2.70
N LEU A 92 23.16 1.97 -3.07
CA LEU A 92 23.36 0.83 -2.16
C LEU A 92 24.54 1.04 -1.19
N PHE A 93 25.48 1.92 -1.55
CA PHE A 93 26.67 2.24 -0.74
C PHE A 93 26.44 3.35 0.31
N GLU A 94 25.36 4.13 0.23
CA GLU A 94 25.00 5.18 1.20
C GLU A 94 23.90 4.75 2.18
N ALA A 95 23.35 3.54 2.00
CA ALA A 95 22.14 3.04 2.66
C ALA A 95 22.34 2.58 4.12
N ARG A 96 23.15 3.27 4.93
CA ARG A 96 23.38 2.84 6.32
C ARG A 96 22.13 2.91 7.22
N HIS A 97 21.08 3.64 6.85
CA HIS A 97 19.87 3.79 7.67
C HIS A 97 18.58 4.08 6.86
N VAL A 98 18.34 3.41 5.73
CA VAL A 98 17.02 3.53 5.09
C VAL A 98 16.06 2.57 5.78
N GLU A 99 15.16 3.10 6.60
CA GLU A 99 14.09 2.33 7.20
C GLU A 99 13.10 1.93 6.10
N VAL A 100 13.04 0.63 5.80
CA VAL A 100 12.04 0.07 4.90
C VAL A 100 10.68 0.23 5.57
N LEU A 101 9.75 0.89 4.88
CA LEU A 101 8.38 1.02 5.37
C LEU A 101 7.74 -0.37 5.41
N LEU A 102 7.12 -0.77 6.54
CA LEU A 102 6.49 -2.08 6.70
C LEU A 102 7.42 -3.26 6.28
N PRO A 103 8.53 -3.50 7.00
CA PRO A 103 9.45 -4.58 6.66
C PRO A 103 8.79 -5.97 6.75
N ASN A 104 7.67 -6.09 7.47
CA ASN A 104 6.97 -7.36 7.67
C ASN A 104 5.79 -7.58 6.71
N LEU A 105 5.55 -6.68 5.75
CA LEU A 105 4.38 -6.77 4.86
C LEU A 105 4.43 -8.05 4.00
N GLU A 106 3.46 -8.93 4.22
CA GLU A 106 3.28 -10.20 3.52
C GLU A 106 2.01 -10.20 2.65
N ASN A 107 0.99 -9.41 3.00
CA ASN A 107 -0.28 -9.37 2.26
C ASN A 107 -0.69 -7.92 1.99
N LEU A 108 -0.97 -7.62 0.73
CA LEU A 108 -1.40 -6.29 0.30
C LEU A 108 -2.74 -6.38 -0.44
N VAL A 109 -3.70 -5.55 -0.06
CA VAL A 109 -4.97 -5.39 -0.79
C VAL A 109 -5.17 -3.90 -1.06
N LEU A 110 -5.32 -3.54 -2.33
CA LEU A 110 -5.59 -2.19 -2.77
C LEU A 110 -6.90 -2.17 -3.57
N ARG A 111 -7.89 -1.40 -3.10
CA ARG A 111 -9.07 -1.06 -3.90
C ARG A 111 -8.97 0.39 -4.33
N SER A 112 -8.37 0.60 -5.50
CA SER A 112 -8.02 1.93 -5.99
C SER A 112 -9.13 2.52 -6.83
N LEU A 113 -9.47 3.78 -6.55
CA LEU A 113 -10.39 4.52 -7.41
C LEU A 113 -9.72 5.02 -8.71
N SER A 114 -8.39 4.93 -8.85
CA SER A 114 -7.56 5.42 -9.98
C SER A 114 -8.38 5.79 -11.22
N ILE A 115 -8.83 7.06 -11.26
CA ILE A 115 -9.67 7.57 -12.35
C ILE A 115 -8.73 8.19 -13.37
N GLN A 116 -8.93 7.92 -14.66
CA GLN A 116 -8.40 8.78 -15.71
C GLN A 116 -9.34 9.96 -15.93
N PRO A 117 -9.03 11.15 -15.39
CA PRO A 117 -9.27 12.34 -16.19
C PRO A 117 -8.34 13.51 -15.78
N ASN A 118 -7.56 14.04 -16.71
CA ASN A 118 -7.16 15.46 -16.68
C ASN A 118 -6.14 15.83 -15.57
N ALA A 119 -4.97 15.17 -15.60
CA ALA A 119 -3.65 15.78 -15.38
C ALA A 119 -3.29 16.49 -14.05
N SER A 120 -3.89 16.21 -12.89
CA SER A 120 -3.34 16.80 -11.64
C SER A 120 -3.35 15.97 -10.37
N THR A 121 -4.18 14.93 -10.24
CA THR A 121 -4.20 14.08 -9.03
C THR A 121 -4.05 12.60 -9.39
N GLY A 122 -2.78 12.19 -9.48
CA GLY A 122 -2.27 10.87 -9.06
C GLY A 122 -2.99 9.63 -9.57
N MET A 123 -2.94 9.36 -10.88
CA MET A 123 -3.21 8.01 -11.36
C MET A 123 -2.21 7.04 -10.71
N LEU A 124 -2.71 5.91 -10.21
CA LEU A 124 -1.84 4.80 -9.82
C LEU A 124 -1.10 4.32 -11.07
N ASP A 125 0.22 4.47 -11.05
CA ASP A 125 1.12 4.02 -12.09
C ASP A 125 1.39 2.53 -11.89
N ASP A 126 0.93 1.71 -12.84
CA ASP A 126 1.04 0.26 -12.75
C ASP A 126 2.49 -0.22 -12.81
N LYS A 127 3.39 0.53 -13.45
CA LYS A 127 4.82 0.20 -13.47
C LYS A 127 5.44 0.42 -12.10
N ILE A 128 5.07 1.52 -11.42
CA ILE A 128 5.49 1.77 -10.03
C ILE A 128 4.93 0.68 -9.10
N LEU A 129 3.69 0.26 -9.31
CA LEU A 129 3.08 -0.84 -8.57
C LEU A 129 3.83 -2.17 -8.80
N ALA A 130 4.10 -2.52 -10.06
CA ALA A 130 4.84 -3.73 -10.41
C ALA A 130 6.26 -3.72 -9.84
N ASP A 131 6.95 -2.59 -9.89
CA ASP A 131 8.30 -2.45 -9.33
C ASP A 131 8.30 -2.55 -7.81
N MET A 132 7.29 -1.98 -7.13
CA MET A 132 7.10 -2.18 -5.69
C MET A 132 6.91 -3.67 -5.36
N ILE A 133 6.03 -4.36 -6.09
CA ILE A 133 5.76 -5.80 -5.88
C ILE A 133 7.04 -6.62 -6.09
N LYS A 134 7.75 -6.42 -7.21
CA LYS A 134 9.04 -7.08 -7.51
C LYS A 134 10.06 -6.84 -6.39
N SER A 135 10.14 -5.62 -5.87
CA SER A 135 11.11 -5.29 -4.82
C SER A 135 10.85 -6.02 -3.50
N ARG A 136 9.61 -6.45 -3.24
CA ARG A 136 9.21 -7.20 -2.05
C ARG A 136 9.08 -8.70 -2.27
N TRP A 137 9.02 -9.15 -3.52
CA TRP A 137 9.05 -10.57 -3.84
C TRP A 137 10.48 -11.10 -3.72
N VAL A 138 10.81 -11.54 -2.50
CA VAL A 138 12.14 -12.05 -2.14
C VAL A 138 11.99 -13.50 -1.63
N PRO A 139 11.83 -14.49 -2.53
CA PRO A 139 11.68 -15.88 -2.12
C PRO A 139 12.96 -16.45 -1.50
N ASP A 140 14.13 -15.86 -1.77
CA ASP A 140 15.39 -16.24 -1.14
C ASP A 140 15.49 -15.75 0.31
N THR A 141 15.41 -16.70 1.23
CA THR A 141 15.56 -16.47 2.68
C THR A 141 16.89 -15.81 3.07
N THR A 142 17.95 -16.02 2.29
CA THR A 142 19.27 -15.41 2.53
C THR A 142 19.21 -13.91 2.24
N PHE A 143 18.67 -13.54 1.08
CA PHE A 143 18.48 -12.14 0.72
C PHE A 143 17.49 -11.43 1.66
N ALA A 144 16.38 -12.09 2.00
CA ALA A 144 15.39 -11.57 2.95
C ALA A 144 16.01 -11.27 4.33
N SER A 145 16.94 -12.12 4.78
CA SER A 145 17.66 -11.91 6.04
C SER A 145 18.62 -10.72 5.97
N ILE A 146 19.28 -10.51 4.82
CA ILE A 146 20.18 -9.38 4.58
C ILE A 146 19.40 -8.06 4.50
N SER A 147 18.28 -8.05 3.76
CA SER A 147 17.43 -6.87 3.61
C SER A 147 16.58 -6.56 4.84
N LYS A 148 16.41 -7.54 5.74
CA LYS A 148 15.49 -7.49 6.89
C LYS A 148 14.04 -7.21 6.47
N VAL A 149 13.65 -7.71 5.30
CA VAL A 149 12.29 -7.57 4.76
C VAL A 149 11.71 -8.96 4.53
N LYS A 150 10.46 -9.17 4.98
CA LYS A 150 9.70 -10.38 4.67
C LYS A 150 9.25 -10.37 3.21
N CYS A 151 9.20 -11.56 2.63
CA CYS A 151 8.68 -11.74 1.27
C CYS A 151 7.19 -11.41 1.23
N LEU A 152 6.77 -10.54 0.29
CA LEU A 152 5.36 -10.36 -0.02
C LEU A 152 4.80 -11.69 -0.54
N LYS A 153 3.71 -12.19 0.02
CA LYS A 153 3.09 -13.46 -0.36
C LYS A 153 1.86 -13.28 -1.23
N SER A 154 1.12 -12.20 -1.00
CA SER A 154 -0.08 -11.91 -1.78
C SER A 154 -0.26 -10.42 -2.04
N CYS A 155 -0.79 -10.11 -3.22
CA CYS A 155 -1.12 -8.75 -3.64
C CYS A 155 -2.39 -8.77 -4.50
N PHE A 156 -3.45 -8.14 -3.99
CA PHE A 156 -4.75 -8.08 -4.65
C PHE A 156 -5.09 -6.64 -5.00
N ILE A 157 -5.34 -6.39 -6.28
CA ILE A 157 -5.69 -5.06 -6.79
C ILE A 157 -7.11 -5.08 -7.33
N THR A 158 -7.91 -4.09 -6.97
CA THR A 158 -9.23 -3.86 -7.56
C THR A 158 -9.30 -2.42 -8.04
N TYR A 159 -9.50 -2.21 -9.34
CA TYR A 159 -9.73 -0.89 -9.91
C TYR A 159 -11.23 -0.59 -9.88
N LEU A 160 -11.64 0.39 -9.08
CA LEU A 160 -13.06 0.77 -8.91
C LEU A 160 -13.58 1.69 -10.05
N SER A 161 -12.68 2.09 -10.94
CA SER A 161 -13.00 2.84 -12.15
C SER A 161 -13.35 1.91 -13.29
N ALA A 162 -14.56 2.08 -13.84
CA ALA A 162 -15.02 1.27 -14.95
C ALA A 162 -14.11 1.44 -16.18
N GLY A 163 -13.71 0.32 -16.78
CA GLY A 163 -12.82 0.25 -17.94
C GLY A 163 -11.33 0.42 -17.62
N ARG A 164 -10.93 0.52 -16.33
CA ARG A 164 -9.52 0.55 -15.96
C ARG A 164 -8.96 -0.87 -15.90
N GLU A 165 -8.08 -1.18 -16.84
CA GLU A 165 -7.30 -2.42 -16.89
C GLU A 165 -5.84 -2.13 -16.59
N MET A 166 -5.14 -3.06 -15.92
CA MET A 166 -3.70 -2.94 -15.66
C MET A 166 -2.92 -2.78 -16.98
N ASP A 167 -1.87 -1.96 -16.98
CA ASP A 167 -0.94 -1.86 -18.10
C ASP A 167 -0.33 -3.23 -18.42
N SER A 168 -0.43 -3.67 -19.67
CA SER A 168 0.00 -5.03 -20.08
C SER A 168 1.48 -5.26 -19.81
N SER A 169 2.34 -4.24 -19.95
CA SER A 169 3.77 -4.38 -19.64
C SER A 169 4.02 -4.55 -18.13
N ALA A 170 3.22 -3.90 -17.28
CA ALA A 170 3.27 -4.13 -15.84
C ALA A 170 2.78 -5.54 -15.49
N GLU A 171 1.67 -5.98 -16.08
CA GLU A 171 1.09 -7.32 -15.90
C GLU A 171 2.08 -8.42 -16.31
N GLU A 172 2.59 -8.39 -17.55
CA GLU A 172 3.59 -9.33 -18.06
C GLU A 172 4.82 -9.42 -17.15
N SER A 173 5.24 -8.28 -16.57
CA SER A 173 6.40 -8.24 -15.67
C SER A 173 6.17 -8.90 -14.30
N LEU A 174 4.92 -9.24 -13.96
CA LEU A 174 4.53 -9.92 -12.73
C LEU A 174 4.22 -11.40 -12.94
N GLU A 175 3.97 -11.86 -14.17
CA GLU A 175 3.65 -13.25 -14.49
C GLU A 175 4.70 -14.23 -13.94
N CYS A 176 6.00 -13.93 -14.14
CA CYS A 176 7.08 -14.79 -13.66
C CYS A 176 7.13 -14.90 -12.13
N LEU A 177 6.59 -13.91 -11.40
CA LEU A 177 6.48 -13.95 -9.94
C LEU A 177 5.31 -14.84 -9.50
N VAL A 178 4.20 -14.79 -10.24
CA VAL A 178 3.03 -15.66 -10.03
C VAL A 178 3.43 -17.12 -10.22
N ASP A 179 4.17 -17.42 -11.29
CA ASP A 179 4.75 -18.75 -11.51
C ASP A 179 5.69 -19.17 -10.38
N GLY A 180 6.37 -18.19 -9.77
CA GLY A 180 7.22 -18.37 -8.60
C GLY A 180 6.46 -18.58 -7.28
N GLY A 181 5.13 -18.47 -7.27
CA GLY A 181 4.27 -18.67 -6.10
C GLY A 181 3.72 -17.40 -5.46
N LEU A 182 3.86 -16.23 -6.08
CA LEU A 182 3.21 -15.00 -5.63
C LEU A 182 1.70 -15.11 -5.85
N GLY A 183 0.90 -14.94 -4.79
CA GLY A 183 -0.55 -14.81 -4.90
C GLY A 183 -0.94 -13.43 -5.41
N PHE A 184 -0.76 -13.16 -6.71
CA PHE A 184 -1.14 -11.89 -7.34
C PHE A 184 -2.41 -12.04 -8.20
N SER A 185 -3.31 -11.07 -8.07
CA SER A 185 -4.41 -10.90 -9.03
C SER A 185 -4.86 -9.45 -9.09
N TRP A 186 -5.38 -9.03 -10.24
CA TRP A 186 -6.07 -7.76 -10.38
C TRP A 186 -7.46 -7.97 -10.99
N LYS A 187 -8.38 -7.05 -10.72
CA LYS A 187 -9.72 -7.03 -11.31
C LYS A 187 -10.26 -5.62 -11.46
N GLN A 188 -11.30 -5.52 -12.28
CA GLN A 188 -12.14 -4.34 -12.45
C GLN A 188 -13.44 -4.46 -11.64
#